data_AF-Q0JYY5-F1
#
_entry.id   AF-Q0JYY5-F1
#
_cell.length_a   1.000
_cell.length_b   1.000
_cell.length_c   1.000
_cell.angle_alpha   90.00
_cell.angle_beta   90.00
_cell.angle_gamma   90.00
#
_symmetry.space_group_name_H-M   'P 1'
#
loop_
_entity.id
_entity.type
_entity.pdbx_description
1 polymer ?
#
loop_
_entity_poly.entity_id
_entity_poly.type
_entity_poly.pdbx_seq_one_letter_code
_entity_poly.pdbx_strand_id
1 'polypeptide(L)'
;MGLCGCRQAPDAGMLVGLRARRVAWPRRHRVASLPDLPPSCRQRPLLAQSFYLPAAMRHDRSSAVLPRLALLPMLAAAVALSGCVAQYRVPAGAPAASVRLLTSTDDNTSFTVVDPAKCPVPARPLVLAGTGRQLSAMGRDRSLDMAGRSPEPPARTRERLVEAGRRIYVAVTSAAAPPLPELRCAAGVSFVPVAGGQYEIRYQRDETASQCSAQVLRMQPLAGGGARLTAEPTQQGFRALRKEYVCQAQ
;
A
#
# COMPACT_ATOMS: atom_id res chain seq x y z
N MET A 1 51.41 -15.57 61.41
CA MET A 1 51.45 -14.19 61.97
C MET A 1 50.19 -13.51 61.48
N GLY A 2 49.08 -13.53 62.23
CA GLY A 2 48.75 -12.59 63.32
C GLY A 2 47.68 -11.62 62.78
N LEU A 3 46.40 -11.96 62.86
CA LEU A 3 45.42 -11.62 63.92
C LEU A 3 44.88 -10.18 63.89
N CYS A 4 43.58 -10.09 63.62
CA CYS A 4 42.52 -9.37 64.34
C CYS A 4 42.46 -7.83 64.45
N GLY A 5 41.22 -7.33 64.29
CA GLY A 5 40.71 -6.11 64.96
C GLY A 5 39.55 -5.46 64.18
N CYS A 6 38.28 -5.86 64.37
CA CYS A 6 37.29 -5.27 65.30
C CYS A 6 36.79 -3.87 64.89
N ARG A 7 35.53 -3.73 64.43
CA ARG A 7 34.32 -3.13 65.09
C ARG A 7 33.77 -2.09 64.09
N GLN A 8 32.49 -1.72 63.96
CA GLN A 8 31.27 -1.83 64.75
C GLN A 8 30.09 -1.51 63.79
N ALA A 9 28.96 -2.20 63.94
CA ALA A 9 27.64 -1.69 63.53
C ALA A 9 27.09 -0.81 64.68
N PRO A 10 26.02 0.00 64.50
CA PRO A 10 24.66 -0.55 64.45
C PRO A 10 23.59 0.24 63.65
N ASP A 11 22.45 -0.45 63.45
CA ASP A 11 21.04 0.00 63.47
C ASP A 11 20.55 1.12 62.54
N ALA A 12 19.30 1.19 62.09
CA ALA A 12 18.12 0.33 62.04
C ALA A 12 17.11 1.12 61.19
N GLY A 13 16.31 0.47 60.35
CA GLY A 13 15.42 1.19 59.43
C GLY A 13 14.38 0.33 58.73
N MET A 14 13.54 -0.31 59.54
CA MET A 14 12.11 -0.54 59.35
C MET A 14 11.56 -0.93 57.95
N LEU A 15 11.04 -2.16 57.93
CA LEU A 15 9.98 -2.73 57.09
C LEU A 15 8.94 -1.73 56.57
N VAL A 16 8.43 -1.97 55.34
CA VAL A 16 7.01 -2.31 55.05
C VAL A 16 6.78 -2.38 53.53
N GLY A 17 6.15 -3.47 53.08
CA GLY A 17 5.10 -3.36 52.06
C GLY A 17 5.38 -3.79 50.62
N LEU A 18 5.73 -5.06 50.40
CA LEU A 18 5.47 -5.74 49.13
C LEU A 18 3.95 -5.82 48.89
N ARG A 19 3.42 -5.05 47.93
CA ARG A 19 2.12 -5.32 47.30
C ARG A 19 2.30 -5.63 45.83
N ALA A 20 2.36 -6.93 45.55
CA ALA A 20 2.12 -7.49 44.23
C ALA A 20 0.71 -7.13 43.76
N ARG A 21 0.59 -6.22 42.80
CA ARG A 21 -0.67 -6.02 42.07
C ARG A 21 -0.76 -7.09 40.99
N ARG A 22 -1.56 -8.12 41.29
CA ARG A 22 -2.12 -9.05 40.30
C ARG A 22 -2.93 -8.23 39.29
N VAL A 23 -2.47 -8.14 38.06
CA VAL A 23 -3.28 -7.63 36.95
C VAL A 23 -4.22 -8.76 36.55
N ALA A 24 -5.50 -8.57 36.88
CA ALA A 24 -6.58 -9.46 36.53
C ALA A 24 -6.82 -9.45 35.01
N TRP A 25 -6.83 -10.65 34.43
CA TRP A 25 -7.33 -10.90 33.08
C TRP A 25 -8.83 -10.56 33.00
N PRO A 26 -9.29 -9.77 32.01
CA PRO A 26 -10.70 -9.62 31.77
C PRO A 26 -11.28 -10.91 31.18
N ARG A 27 -12.38 -11.34 31.80
CA ARG A 27 -13.20 -12.48 31.43
C ARG A 27 -13.73 -12.35 30.00
N ARG A 28 -13.83 -13.53 29.37
CA ARG A 28 -14.64 -13.83 28.19
C ARG A 28 -16.02 -13.17 28.31
N HIS A 29 -16.33 -12.26 27.39
CA HIS A 29 -17.71 -11.81 27.20
C HIS A 29 -18.45 -12.81 26.32
N ARG A 30 -19.66 -13.11 26.80
CA ARG A 30 -20.71 -13.93 26.23
C ARG A 30 -20.94 -13.67 24.75
N VAL A 31 -21.10 -14.77 24.03
CA VAL A 31 -21.81 -14.90 22.77
C VAL A 31 -23.18 -14.23 22.90
N ALA A 32 -23.44 -13.22 22.08
CA ALA A 32 -24.79 -12.70 21.87
C ALA A 32 -25.51 -13.66 20.92
N SER A 33 -26.59 -14.24 21.42
CA SER A 33 -27.54 -15.06 20.68
C SER A 33 -28.21 -14.22 19.59
N LEU A 34 -28.09 -14.63 18.33
CA LEU A 34 -28.88 -14.12 17.21
C LEU A 34 -30.35 -14.54 17.40
N PRO A 35 -31.33 -13.65 17.21
CA PRO A 35 -32.71 -14.05 17.05
C PRO A 35 -32.98 -14.57 15.63
N ASP A 36 -33.98 -15.45 15.58
CA ASP A 36 -34.47 -16.25 14.46
C ASP A 36 -34.66 -15.51 13.12
N LEU A 37 -34.16 -16.11 12.04
CA LEU A 37 -34.56 -15.80 10.66
C LEU A 37 -35.21 -17.06 10.05
N PRO A 38 -36.41 -16.95 9.44
CA PRO A 38 -37.19 -18.11 9.00
C PRO A 38 -36.70 -18.73 7.68
N PRO A 39 -37.00 -20.02 7.44
CA PRO A 39 -36.51 -20.78 6.31
C PRO A 39 -37.39 -20.58 5.08
N SER A 40 -36.80 -20.25 3.93
CA SER A 40 -37.48 -20.40 2.63
C SER A 40 -36.50 -20.71 1.50
N CYS A 41 -35.89 -21.89 1.58
CA CYS A 41 -35.58 -22.67 0.39
C CYS A 41 -36.75 -23.64 0.15
N ARG A 42 -37.59 -23.35 -0.84
CA ARG A 42 -38.44 -24.38 -1.47
C ARG A 42 -38.27 -24.34 -2.98
N GLN A 43 -38.19 -25.54 -3.52
CA GLN A 43 -37.84 -25.91 -4.88
C GLN A 43 -38.91 -25.51 -5.92
N ARG A 44 -38.39 -25.37 -7.16
CA ARG A 44 -38.99 -25.44 -8.52
C ARG A 44 -40.40 -26.04 -8.66
N PRO A 45 -41.12 -25.66 -9.74
CA PRO A 45 -41.06 -26.51 -10.94
C PRO A 45 -40.80 -25.76 -12.24
N LEU A 46 -40.14 -26.47 -13.15
CA LEU A 46 -40.08 -26.23 -14.59
C LEU A 46 -41.49 -26.26 -15.17
N LEU A 47 -41.86 -25.24 -15.95
CA LEU A 47 -42.83 -25.40 -17.03
C LEU A 47 -42.32 -24.69 -18.27
N ALA A 48 -42.39 -25.48 -19.35
CA ALA A 48 -41.95 -25.17 -20.69
C ALA A 48 -42.78 -24.03 -21.30
N GLN A 49 -42.11 -23.16 -22.05
CA GLN A 49 -42.76 -22.44 -23.14
C GLN A 49 -41.91 -22.59 -24.39
N SER A 50 -42.29 -23.60 -25.18
CA SER A 50 -41.98 -23.69 -26.59
C SER A 50 -42.71 -22.57 -27.30
N PHE A 51 -41.96 -21.59 -27.84
CA PHE A 51 -42.51 -20.69 -28.84
C PHE A 51 -42.07 -21.16 -30.22
N TYR A 52 -43.10 -21.37 -31.03
CA TYR A 52 -43.09 -21.83 -32.41
C TYR A 52 -42.17 -20.97 -33.30
N LEU A 53 -41.29 -21.64 -34.04
CA LEU A 53 -40.70 -21.13 -35.27
C LEU A 53 -41.72 -21.25 -36.41
N PRO A 54 -42.06 -20.19 -37.15
CA PRO A 54 -42.56 -20.34 -38.49
C PRO A 54 -41.38 -20.38 -39.48
N ALA A 55 -41.42 -21.39 -40.34
CA ALA A 55 -40.51 -21.57 -41.45
C ALA A 55 -40.76 -20.55 -42.56
N ALA A 56 -39.65 -20.21 -43.23
CA ALA A 56 -39.53 -19.89 -44.65
C ALA A 56 -40.37 -18.75 -45.25
N MET A 57 -39.69 -17.65 -45.57
CA MET A 57 -39.82 -17.05 -46.91
C MET A 57 -38.44 -16.69 -47.47
N ARG A 58 -38.24 -17.15 -48.71
CA ARG A 58 -37.09 -16.89 -49.59
C ARG A 58 -37.31 -15.59 -50.37
N HIS A 59 -36.19 -15.07 -50.87
CA HIS A 59 -36.00 -13.97 -51.83
C HIS A 59 -36.22 -12.58 -51.22
N ASP A 60 -35.26 -11.66 -51.27
CA ASP A 60 -34.67 -11.21 -52.53
C ASP A 60 -33.18 -10.85 -52.44
N ARG A 61 -32.46 -11.08 -53.53
CA ARG A 61 -31.08 -10.62 -53.75
C ARG A 61 -31.17 -9.14 -54.13
N SER A 62 -30.79 -8.25 -53.22
CA SER A 62 -30.44 -6.88 -53.60
C SER A 62 -29.09 -6.49 -53.00
N SER A 63 -28.10 -6.48 -53.89
CA SER A 63 -26.76 -6.00 -53.69
C SER A 63 -26.79 -4.51 -53.34
N ALA A 64 -26.71 -4.17 -52.06
CA ALA A 64 -26.24 -2.87 -51.63
C ALA A 64 -24.73 -2.98 -51.39
N VAL A 65 -23.96 -2.60 -52.39
CA VAL A 65 -22.52 -2.36 -52.30
C VAL A 65 -22.31 -1.22 -51.31
N LEU A 66 -22.06 -1.56 -50.04
CA LEU A 66 -21.65 -0.59 -49.03
C LEU A 66 -20.21 -0.12 -49.36
N PRO A 67 -19.96 1.20 -49.43
CA PRO A 67 -18.66 1.73 -49.78
C PRO A 67 -17.67 1.39 -48.66
N ARG A 68 -16.70 0.56 -49.00
CA ARG A 68 -15.68 -0.04 -48.13
C ARG A 68 -14.59 0.94 -47.66
N LEU A 69 -14.87 2.25 -47.63
CA LEU A 69 -13.85 3.31 -47.55
C LEU A 69 -14.10 4.41 -46.50
N ALA A 70 -15.06 4.24 -45.57
CA ALA A 70 -15.32 5.24 -44.53
C ALA A 70 -15.10 4.75 -43.08
N LEU A 71 -14.55 3.56 -42.88
CA LEU A 71 -14.39 2.96 -41.53
C LEU A 71 -12.97 3.09 -40.95
N LEU A 72 -12.01 3.61 -41.71
CA LEU A 72 -10.61 3.73 -41.27
C LEU A 72 -10.28 4.94 -40.36
N PRO A 73 -10.97 6.11 -40.39
CA PRO A 73 -10.56 7.22 -39.52
C PRO A 73 -11.12 7.13 -38.09
N MET A 74 -12.22 6.37 -37.86
CA MET A 74 -12.82 6.26 -36.51
C MET A 74 -12.05 5.34 -35.55
N LEU A 75 -11.32 4.34 -36.06
CA LEU A 75 -10.52 3.43 -35.22
C LEU A 75 -9.21 4.06 -34.72
N ALA A 76 -8.71 5.12 -35.38
CA ALA A 76 -7.49 5.81 -34.97
C ALA A 76 -7.72 6.80 -33.80
N ALA A 77 -8.96 7.29 -33.61
CA ALA A 77 -9.27 8.26 -32.56
C ALA A 77 -9.52 7.62 -31.17
N ALA A 78 -9.78 6.31 -31.11
CA ALA A 78 -10.07 5.62 -29.85
C ALA A 78 -8.82 5.29 -29.00
N VAL A 79 -7.62 5.37 -29.58
CA VAL A 79 -6.35 5.07 -28.87
C VAL A 79 -5.82 6.29 -28.09
N ALA A 80 -6.33 7.49 -28.37
CA ALA A 80 -5.78 8.74 -27.82
C ALA A 80 -6.30 9.11 -26.41
N LEU A 81 -7.27 8.38 -25.85
CA LEU A 81 -7.94 8.74 -24.59
C LEU A 81 -7.68 7.77 -23.42
N SER A 82 -6.83 6.76 -23.59
CA SER A 82 -6.29 6.05 -22.43
C SER A 82 -5.29 6.97 -21.74
N GLY A 83 -5.74 7.70 -20.71
CA GLY A 83 -4.90 8.62 -19.94
C GLY A 83 -3.63 7.92 -19.45
N CYS A 84 -2.49 8.25 -20.04
CA CYS A 84 -1.19 7.74 -19.62
C CYS A 84 -0.91 8.25 -18.20
N VAL A 85 -0.98 7.37 -17.21
CA VAL A 85 -0.48 7.64 -15.87
C VAL A 85 1.04 7.75 -15.96
N ALA A 86 1.60 8.89 -15.54
CA ALA A 86 3.04 9.08 -15.53
C ALA A 86 3.67 8.16 -14.47
N GLN A 87 4.32 7.08 -14.91
CA GLN A 87 4.99 6.11 -14.05
C GLN A 87 6.39 6.58 -13.71
N TYR A 88 6.80 6.40 -12.45
CA TYR A 88 8.19 6.58 -12.05
C TYR A 88 9.03 5.42 -12.59
N ARG A 89 10.17 5.74 -13.20
CA ARG A 89 11.15 4.76 -13.65
C ARG A 89 12.54 5.27 -13.33
N VAL A 90 13.39 4.37 -12.84
CA VAL A 90 14.82 4.65 -12.70
C VAL A 90 15.43 4.73 -14.10
N PRO A 91 16.17 5.80 -14.44
CA PRO A 91 16.85 5.89 -15.73
C PRO A 91 17.79 4.70 -15.95
N ALA A 92 17.87 4.21 -17.19
CA ALA A 92 18.75 3.09 -17.52
C ALA A 92 20.22 3.42 -17.18
N GLY A 93 20.90 2.50 -16.48
CA GLY A 93 22.29 2.68 -16.06
C GLY A 93 22.50 3.59 -14.84
N ALA A 94 21.45 4.23 -14.32
CA ALA A 94 21.57 4.99 -13.07
C ALA A 94 21.74 4.05 -11.86
N PRO A 95 22.52 4.45 -10.84
CA PRO A 95 22.61 3.70 -9.60
C PRO A 95 21.23 3.60 -8.95
N ALA A 96 20.86 2.39 -8.53
CA ALA A 96 19.52 2.08 -8.03
C ALA A 96 19.55 1.40 -6.66
N ALA A 97 18.47 1.56 -5.92
CA ALA A 97 18.13 0.80 -4.72
C ALA A 97 16.77 0.12 -4.91
N SER A 98 16.52 -0.94 -4.13
CA SER A 98 15.23 -1.62 -4.12
C SER A 98 14.39 -1.16 -2.93
N VAL A 99 13.12 -0.87 -3.16
CA VAL A 99 12.14 -0.53 -2.13
C VAL A 99 10.99 -1.52 -2.15
N ARG A 100 10.62 -2.02 -0.97
CA ARG A 100 9.37 -2.74 -0.73
C ARG A 100 8.38 -1.77 -0.10
N LEU A 101 7.25 -1.57 -0.75
CA LEU A 101 6.19 -0.64 -0.38
C LEU A 101 5.05 -1.44 0.24
N LEU A 102 4.68 -1.12 1.49
CA LEU A 102 3.65 -1.82 2.25
C LEU A 102 2.58 -0.85 2.70
N THR A 103 1.35 -1.33 2.76
CA THR A 103 0.23 -0.64 3.38
C THR A 103 -0.50 -1.57 4.34
N SER A 104 -1.05 -1.04 5.43
CA SER A 104 -1.86 -1.80 6.40
C SER A 104 -3.33 -1.97 5.99
N THR A 105 -3.74 -1.48 4.81
CA THR A 105 -5.13 -1.47 4.33
C THR A 105 -5.28 -2.17 2.97
N ASP A 106 -6.46 -2.73 2.70
CA ASP A 106 -6.84 -3.24 1.38
C ASP A 106 -7.32 -2.15 0.41
N ASP A 107 -7.52 -0.93 0.91
CA ASP A 107 -7.97 0.18 0.09
C ASP A 107 -6.90 0.65 -0.89
N ASN A 108 -7.36 1.44 -1.87
CA ASN A 108 -6.48 2.01 -2.88
C ASN A 108 -5.49 2.96 -2.20
N THR A 109 -4.24 2.50 -2.08
CA THR A 109 -3.10 3.30 -1.63
C THR A 109 -2.19 3.54 -2.83
N SER A 110 -1.78 4.79 -3.06
CA SER A 110 -0.82 5.16 -4.10
C SER A 110 0.47 5.68 -3.49
N PHE A 111 1.59 5.23 -4.05
CA PHE A 111 2.94 5.68 -3.74
C PHE A 111 3.45 6.47 -4.93
N THR A 112 3.83 7.72 -4.72
CA THR A 112 4.28 8.63 -5.78
C THR A 112 5.61 9.27 -5.42
N VAL A 113 6.46 9.47 -6.42
CA VAL A 113 7.70 10.25 -6.28
C VAL A 113 7.42 11.68 -6.71
N VAL A 114 7.83 12.63 -5.87
CA VAL A 114 7.71 14.06 -6.14
C VAL A 114 9.11 14.66 -6.30
N ASP A 115 9.30 15.52 -7.29
CA ASP A 115 10.58 16.17 -7.56
C ASP A 115 10.62 17.59 -6.95
N PRO A 116 11.39 17.83 -5.88
CA PRO A 116 11.56 19.15 -5.27
C PRO A 116 12.31 20.14 -6.17
N ALA A 117 13.12 19.67 -7.12
CA ALA A 117 13.95 20.55 -7.96
C ALA A 117 13.13 21.44 -8.91
N LYS A 118 11.80 21.23 -8.97
CA LYS A 118 10.85 21.99 -9.78
C LYS A 118 9.98 22.96 -8.96
N CYS A 119 10.32 23.22 -7.70
CA CYS A 119 9.63 24.22 -6.89
C CYS A 119 9.77 25.65 -7.48
N PRO A 120 8.79 26.55 -7.25
CA PRO A 120 7.69 26.48 -6.29
C PRO A 120 6.46 25.68 -6.75
N VAL A 121 6.36 25.32 -8.03
CA VAL A 121 5.26 24.51 -8.57
C VAL A 121 5.81 23.15 -8.99
N PRO A 122 5.84 22.16 -8.07
CA PRO A 122 6.47 20.89 -8.36
C PRO A 122 5.80 20.21 -9.55
N ALA A 123 6.63 19.49 -10.31
CA ALA A 123 6.17 18.69 -11.43
C ALA A 123 5.09 17.70 -10.98
N ARG A 124 4.32 17.19 -11.94
CA ARG A 124 3.30 16.18 -11.66
C ARG A 124 3.97 14.98 -10.96
N PRO A 125 3.43 14.50 -9.81
CA PRO A 125 3.96 13.31 -9.15
C PRO A 125 3.98 12.11 -10.10
N LEU A 126 5.07 11.34 -10.04
CA LEU A 126 5.24 10.12 -10.81
C LEU A 126 4.82 8.91 -9.97
N VAL A 127 3.99 8.04 -10.51
CA VAL A 127 3.48 6.88 -9.77
C VAL A 127 4.57 5.81 -9.65
N LEU A 128 5.01 5.55 -8.43
CA LEU A 128 5.94 4.48 -8.10
C LEU A 128 5.21 3.14 -8.02
N ALA A 129 4.12 3.11 -7.24
CA ALA A 129 3.26 1.95 -7.14
C ALA A 129 1.85 2.30 -6.62
N GLY A 130 0.98 1.29 -6.62
CA GLY A 130 -0.39 1.33 -6.13
C GLY A 130 -0.80 -0.06 -5.66
N THR A 131 -1.58 -0.09 -4.58
CA THR A 131 -2.15 -1.30 -3.97
C THR A 131 -3.68 -1.27 -4.02
N GLY A 132 -4.35 -2.34 -3.60
CA GLY A 132 -5.80 -2.45 -3.69
C GLY A 132 -6.29 -2.68 -5.12
N ARG A 133 -7.53 -2.26 -5.42
CA ARG A 133 -8.18 -2.47 -6.73
C ARG A 133 -7.51 -1.73 -7.89
N GLN A 134 -6.55 -0.83 -7.62
CA GLN A 134 -5.73 -0.16 -8.65
C GLN A 134 -4.76 -1.08 -9.42
N LEU A 135 -4.64 -2.36 -9.01
CA LEU A 135 -3.82 -3.39 -9.67
C LEU A 135 -4.00 -3.53 -11.18
N SER A 136 -5.15 -3.14 -11.73
CA SER A 136 -5.42 -3.22 -13.18
C SER A 136 -4.65 -2.19 -14.02
N ALA A 137 -4.21 -1.06 -13.44
CA ALA A 137 -3.76 0.10 -14.21
C ALA A 137 -2.23 0.22 -14.39
N MET A 138 -1.41 -0.58 -13.69
CA MET A 138 0.04 -0.36 -13.62
C MET A 138 0.91 -1.47 -14.24
N GLY A 139 0.32 -2.41 -14.98
CA GLY A 139 1.06 -3.54 -15.55
C GLY A 139 1.46 -4.59 -14.51
N ARG A 140 2.04 -5.71 -14.98
CA ARG A 140 2.42 -6.83 -14.11
C ARG A 140 3.58 -6.45 -13.20
N ASP A 141 3.42 -6.73 -11.91
CA ASP A 141 4.48 -6.62 -10.92
C ASP A 141 5.62 -7.58 -11.23
N ARG A 142 6.85 -7.04 -11.29
CA ARG A 142 8.07 -7.86 -11.24
C ARG A 142 8.55 -7.85 -9.79
N SER A 143 8.62 -9.03 -9.18
CA SER A 143 9.34 -9.22 -7.91
C SER A 143 10.79 -8.79 -8.10
N LEU A 144 11.37 -8.12 -7.11
CA LEU A 144 12.81 -7.81 -7.09
C LEU A 144 13.56 -8.77 -6.16
N ASP A 145 12.87 -9.79 -5.64
CA ASP A 145 13.38 -10.83 -4.75
C ASP A 145 14.13 -10.23 -3.55
N MET A 146 13.56 -9.17 -2.99
CA MET A 146 14.15 -8.49 -1.83
C MET A 146 14.21 -9.42 -0.62
N ALA A 147 15.18 -9.19 0.25
CA ALA A 147 15.47 -10.04 1.38
C ALA A 147 14.28 -10.15 2.36
N GLY A 148 14.05 -11.36 2.84
CA GLY A 148 12.94 -11.67 3.75
C GLY A 148 11.56 -11.57 3.10
N ARG A 149 10.55 -12.02 3.84
CA ARG A 149 9.15 -12.00 3.40
C ARG A 149 8.44 -10.76 3.92
N SER A 150 7.53 -10.22 3.11
CA SER A 150 6.63 -9.16 3.58
C SER A 150 5.73 -9.69 4.70
N PRO A 151 5.53 -8.94 5.80
CA PRO A 151 4.48 -9.24 6.78
C PRO A 151 3.06 -9.02 6.21
N GLU A 152 2.92 -8.24 5.13
CA GLU A 152 1.65 -7.97 4.48
C GLU A 152 1.44 -8.89 3.26
N PRO A 153 0.18 -9.22 2.91
CA PRO A 153 -0.12 -10.05 1.76
C PRO A 153 0.30 -9.36 0.44
N PRO A 154 0.42 -10.13 -0.66
CA PRO A 154 0.80 -9.59 -1.96
C PRO A 154 -0.11 -8.47 -2.47
N ALA A 155 -1.40 -8.43 -2.09
CA ALA A 155 -2.31 -7.36 -2.47
C ALA A 155 -1.88 -5.97 -1.94
N ARG A 156 -1.17 -5.94 -0.80
CA ARG A 156 -0.75 -4.76 -0.05
C ARG A 156 0.75 -4.47 -0.12
N THR A 157 1.49 -5.25 -0.91
CA THR A 157 2.95 -5.15 -1.02
C THR A 157 3.39 -4.96 -2.46
N ARG A 158 4.29 -4.01 -2.73
CA ARG A 158 4.91 -3.83 -4.06
C ARG A 158 6.41 -3.66 -3.93
N GLU A 159 7.19 -4.29 -4.80
CA GLU A 159 8.63 -4.06 -4.90
C GLU A 159 8.93 -3.20 -6.13
N ARG A 160 9.78 -2.18 -5.96
CA ARG A 160 10.15 -1.22 -7.01
C ARG A 160 11.59 -0.79 -6.88
N LEU A 161 12.16 -0.32 -8.00
CA LEU A 161 13.46 0.35 -7.99
C LEU A 161 13.26 1.85 -7.78
N VAL A 162 14.21 2.45 -7.06
CA VAL A 162 14.35 3.90 -6.91
C VAL A 162 15.79 4.30 -7.21
N GLU A 163 15.99 5.52 -7.67
CA GLU A 163 17.34 6.07 -7.84
C GLU A 163 18.07 6.14 -6.50
N ALA A 164 19.37 5.86 -6.53
CA ALA A 164 20.24 5.93 -5.38
C ALA A 164 21.19 7.15 -5.44
N GLY A 165 21.75 7.52 -4.29
CA GLY A 165 22.74 8.58 -4.15
C GLY A 165 22.16 10.00 -4.05
N ARG A 166 20.85 10.16 -4.21
CA ARG A 166 20.14 11.44 -4.03
C ARG A 166 18.92 11.28 -3.15
N ARG A 167 18.52 12.36 -2.45
CA ARG A 167 17.30 12.35 -1.63
C ARG A 167 16.08 12.19 -2.53
N ILE A 168 15.28 11.16 -2.27
CA ILE A 168 13.99 10.94 -2.93
C ILE A 168 12.85 11.34 -2.01
N TYR A 169 11.74 11.83 -2.57
CA TYR A 169 10.57 12.26 -1.81
C TYR A 169 9.38 11.40 -2.24
N VAL A 170 8.93 10.53 -1.34
CA VAL A 170 7.83 9.60 -1.57
C VAL A 170 6.59 10.10 -0.82
N ALA A 171 5.56 10.42 -1.58
CA ALA A 171 4.24 10.77 -1.07
C ALA A 171 3.32 9.54 -1.17
N VAL A 172 2.73 9.15 -0.03
CA VAL A 172 1.77 8.05 0.05
C VAL A 172 0.39 8.63 0.32
N THR A 173 -0.61 8.23 -0.46
CA THR A 173 -2.00 8.64 -0.26
C THR A 173 -2.94 7.44 -0.32
N SER A 174 -3.86 7.35 0.63
CA SER A 174 -4.93 6.35 0.66
C SER A 174 -6.27 7.04 0.87
N ALA A 175 -7.30 6.56 0.17
CA ALA A 175 -8.68 6.91 0.49
C ALA A 175 -9.18 6.04 1.66
N ALA A 176 -10.14 6.54 2.43
CA ALA A 176 -10.87 5.74 3.41
C ALA A 176 -11.81 4.75 2.71
N ALA A 177 -12.18 3.69 3.43
CA ALA A 177 -13.21 2.77 2.99
C ALA A 177 -14.60 3.47 3.07
N PRO A 178 -15.61 2.99 2.31
CA PRO A 178 -16.99 3.38 2.52
C PRO A 178 -17.38 3.22 4.01
N PRO A 179 -18.16 4.16 4.59
CA PRO A 179 -19.02 5.14 3.93
C PRO A 179 -18.40 6.52 3.66
N LEU A 180 -17.11 6.75 3.97
CA LEU A 180 -16.47 8.08 3.87
C LEU A 180 -15.35 8.13 2.80
N PRO A 181 -15.59 7.71 1.54
CA PRO A 181 -14.54 7.62 0.52
C PRO A 181 -13.89 8.97 0.15
N GLU A 182 -14.51 10.10 0.52
CA GLU A 182 -13.98 11.44 0.37
C GLU A 182 -12.79 11.72 1.31
N LEU A 183 -12.69 11.02 2.44
CA LEU A 183 -11.57 11.18 3.36
C LEU A 183 -10.31 10.54 2.77
N ARG A 184 -9.22 11.29 2.83
CA ARG A 184 -7.91 10.86 2.35
C ARG A 184 -6.89 11.10 3.45
N CYS A 185 -6.07 10.09 3.69
CA CYS A 185 -4.89 10.27 4.51
C CYS A 185 -3.64 10.25 3.63
N ALA A 186 -2.71 11.16 3.93
CA ALA A 186 -1.49 11.32 3.18
C ALA A 186 -0.30 11.49 4.11
N ALA A 187 0.77 10.73 3.87
CA ALA A 187 2.03 10.84 4.60
C ALA A 187 3.20 10.90 3.61
N GLY A 188 4.17 11.77 3.88
CA GLY A 188 5.36 11.94 3.05
C GLY A 188 6.61 11.54 3.81
N VAL A 189 7.49 10.80 3.14
CA VAL A 189 8.84 10.49 3.63
C VAL A 189 9.88 10.81 2.56
N SER A 190 11.01 11.36 2.99
CA SER A 190 12.19 11.52 2.14
C SER A 190 13.40 10.86 2.80
N PHE A 191 14.30 10.31 2.01
CA PHE A 191 15.53 9.68 2.48
C PHE A 191 16.55 9.58 1.35
N VAL A 192 17.80 9.24 1.68
CA VAL A 192 18.89 9.07 0.71
C VAL A 192 19.21 7.57 0.55
N PRO A 193 18.61 6.88 -0.44
CA PRO A 193 18.93 5.49 -0.74
C PRO A 193 20.38 5.32 -1.20
N VAL A 194 21.04 4.27 -0.71
CA VAL A 194 22.39 3.86 -1.12
C VAL A 194 22.27 2.84 -2.27
N ALA A 195 23.19 2.90 -3.23
CA ALA A 195 23.21 2.00 -4.37
C ALA A 195 23.30 0.52 -3.92
N GLY A 196 22.47 -0.34 -4.51
CA GLY A 196 22.33 -1.75 -4.09
C GLY A 196 21.64 -1.97 -2.74
N GLY A 197 21.28 -0.89 -2.04
CA GLY A 197 20.54 -0.97 -0.79
C GLY A 197 19.12 -1.51 -0.97
N GLN A 198 18.60 -2.11 0.09
CA GLN A 198 17.23 -2.58 0.18
C GLN A 198 16.51 -1.85 1.30
N TYR A 199 15.28 -1.41 1.05
CA TYR A 199 14.51 -0.58 1.96
C TYR A 199 13.05 -1.01 2.00
N GLU A 200 12.39 -0.76 3.11
CA GLU A 200 10.96 -0.99 3.30
C GLU A 200 10.27 0.32 3.64
N ILE A 201 9.30 0.74 2.83
CA ILE A 201 8.45 1.90 3.10
C ILE A 201 7.11 1.38 3.61
N ARG A 202 6.85 1.57 4.90
CA ARG A 202 5.61 1.17 5.57
C ARG A 202 4.67 2.36 5.67
N TYR A 203 3.49 2.22 5.09
CA TYR A 203 2.38 3.13 5.31
C TYR A 203 1.36 2.48 6.24
N GLN A 204 0.99 3.20 7.29
CA GLN A 204 -0.04 2.79 8.24
C GLN A 204 -1.10 3.86 8.31
N ARG A 205 -2.36 3.44 8.42
CA ARG A 205 -3.49 4.33 8.67
C ARG A 205 -4.50 3.68 9.59
N ASP A 206 -5.26 4.50 10.31
CA ASP A 206 -6.48 4.06 10.98
C ASP A 206 -7.61 3.79 9.97
N GLU A 207 -8.69 3.15 10.42
CA GLU A 207 -9.81 2.73 9.55
C GLU A 207 -10.50 3.92 8.88
N THR A 208 -10.63 5.04 9.59
CA THR A 208 -11.30 6.27 9.15
C THR A 208 -10.43 7.16 8.25
N ALA A 209 -9.15 6.81 8.06
CA ALA A 209 -8.15 7.64 7.38
C ALA A 209 -7.98 9.03 8.01
N SER A 210 -8.25 9.14 9.33
CA SER A 210 -8.05 10.38 10.09
C SER A 210 -6.60 10.55 10.52
N GLN A 211 -5.89 9.43 10.71
CA GLN A 211 -4.48 9.40 11.07
C GLN A 211 -3.73 8.41 10.18
N CYS A 212 -2.55 8.82 9.72
CA CYS A 212 -1.64 7.94 9.02
C CYS A 212 -0.19 8.37 9.21
N SER A 213 0.71 7.42 8.98
CA SER A 213 2.14 7.61 9.05
C SER A 213 2.82 6.84 7.92
N ALA A 214 4.01 7.30 7.55
CA ALA A 214 4.91 6.58 6.67
C ALA A 214 6.28 6.48 7.33
N GLN A 215 6.93 5.33 7.21
CA GLN A 215 8.26 5.08 7.73
C GLN A 215 9.12 4.36 6.69
N VAL A 216 10.40 4.69 6.65
CA VAL A 216 11.42 4.02 5.86
C VAL A 216 12.31 3.21 6.80
N LEU A 217 12.45 1.93 6.49
CA LEU A 217 13.34 1.01 7.18
C LEU A 217 14.40 0.53 6.20
N ARG A 218 15.66 0.50 6.62
CA ARG A 218 16.72 -0.16 5.89
C ARG A 218 16.66 -1.66 6.15
N MET A 219 16.75 -2.44 5.08
CA MET A 219 16.74 -3.89 5.11
C MET A 219 18.17 -4.43 4.99
N GLN A 220 18.55 -5.29 5.93
CA GLN A 220 19.84 -5.96 5.95
C GLN A 220 19.59 -7.47 5.82
N PRO A 221 19.95 -8.11 4.70
CA PRO A 221 19.79 -9.55 4.53
C PRO A 221 20.50 -10.32 5.63
N LEU A 222 19.89 -11.40 6.11
CA LEU A 222 20.48 -12.30 7.11
C LEU A 222 20.90 -13.61 6.45
N ALA A 223 22.02 -14.19 6.91
CA ALA A 223 22.59 -15.42 6.34
C ALA A 223 21.64 -16.64 6.43
N GLY A 224 20.80 -16.69 7.47
CA GLY A 224 19.77 -17.73 7.64
C GLY A 224 18.48 -17.50 6.85
N GLY A 225 18.48 -16.53 5.92
CA GLY A 225 17.27 -16.02 5.29
C GLY A 225 16.59 -14.96 6.15
N GLY A 226 15.69 -14.18 5.53
CA GLY A 226 15.06 -13.04 6.19
C GLY A 226 15.82 -11.72 6.00
N ALA A 227 15.35 -10.69 6.70
CA ALA A 227 16.00 -9.39 6.74
C ALA A 227 15.86 -8.79 8.13
N ARG A 228 16.94 -8.19 8.64
CA ARG A 228 16.89 -7.28 9.78
C ARG A 228 16.44 -5.91 9.29
N LEU A 229 15.47 -5.33 9.98
CA LEU A 229 14.95 -3.99 9.69
C LEU A 229 15.49 -3.00 10.72
N THR A 230 16.06 -1.90 10.25
CA THR A 230 16.53 -0.79 11.09
C THR A 230 15.94 0.52 10.57
N ALA A 231 15.67 1.49 11.44
CA ALA A 231 15.23 2.82 10.99
C ALA A 231 16.24 3.42 9.99
N GLU A 232 15.74 4.03 8.91
CA GLU A 232 16.60 4.74 7.96
C GLU A 232 17.03 6.10 8.54
N PRO A 233 18.32 6.29 8.88
CA PRO A 233 18.77 7.48 9.60
C PRO A 233 18.61 8.78 8.81
N THR A 234 18.58 8.72 7.48
CA THR A 234 18.39 9.92 6.64
C THR A 234 16.92 10.28 6.43
N GLN A 235 15.99 9.52 7.02
CA GLN A 235 14.56 9.74 6.87
C GLN A 235 14.14 11.11 7.43
N GLN A 236 13.36 11.84 6.65
CA GLN A 236 12.63 13.04 7.06
C GLN A 236 11.16 12.89 6.67
N GLY A 237 10.26 13.38 7.51
CA GLY A 237 8.82 13.41 7.23
C GLY A 237 8.41 14.71 6.55
N PHE A 238 7.40 14.66 5.69
CA PHE A 238 6.75 15.86 5.14
C PHE A 238 5.24 15.63 4.93
N ARG A 239 4.49 16.73 4.74
CA ARG A 239 3.06 16.66 4.46
C ARG A 239 2.84 16.27 3.00
N ALA A 240 2.06 15.22 2.72
CA ALA A 240 1.90 14.69 1.36
C ALA A 240 0.52 14.93 0.72
N LEU A 241 -0.39 15.65 1.40
CA LEU A 241 -1.76 15.84 0.88
C LEU A 241 -1.79 16.71 -0.39
N ARG A 242 -0.82 17.61 -0.54
CA ARG A 242 -0.66 18.50 -1.70
C ARG A 242 0.77 18.40 -2.20
N LYS A 243 0.96 18.42 -3.51
CA LYS A 243 2.30 18.31 -4.10
C LYS A 243 3.20 19.48 -3.69
N GLU A 244 2.62 20.67 -3.51
CA GLU A 244 3.30 21.90 -3.13
C GLU A 244 3.94 21.83 -1.74
N TYR A 245 3.42 20.95 -0.86
CA TYR A 245 4.00 20.76 0.48
C TYR A 245 5.42 20.17 0.43
N VAL A 246 5.82 19.55 -0.68
CA VAL A 246 7.23 19.13 -0.86
C VAL A 246 8.18 20.33 -0.86
N CYS A 247 7.75 21.48 -1.36
CA CYS A 247 8.57 22.69 -1.44
C CYS A 247 8.83 23.33 -0.07
N GLN A 248 7.99 23.00 0.92
CA GLN A 248 8.14 23.47 2.31
C GLN A 248 9.08 22.58 3.13
N ALA A 249 9.46 21.41 2.59
CA ALA A 249 10.28 20.41 3.24
C ALA A 249 11.71 20.33 2.67
N GLN A 250 12.10 21.33 1.86
CA GLN A 250 13.47 21.51 1.37
C GLN A 250 14.32 22.26 2.38
#